data_AF-A0A2E2IRX7-F1
#
_entry.id   AF-A0A2E2IRX7-F1
#
_cell.length_a   1.000
_cell.length_b   1.000
_cell.length_c   1.000
_cell.angle_alpha   90.00
_cell.angle_beta   90.00
_cell.angle_gamma   90.00
#
_symmetry.space_group_name_H-M   'P 1'
#
loop_
_entity.id
_entity.type
_entity.pdbx_description
1 polymer ?
#
loop_
_entity_poly.entity_id
_entity_poly.type
_entity_poly.pdbx_seq_one_letter_code
_entity_poly.pdbx_strand_id
1 'polypeptide(L)'
;MDKSMVCQMEMSTIPKKPVAWEIPRMDKTLFRERLRERLDAKNISPHRLSAMIGAGQTYVRDLLDPDKGGIPRSNYLLAMATALDCSADYLAGDAETAEPVQSEVGVRDLVPGFNNRPRPEQPGIPLVGTGDCASLQFAAEDGTLVDIERSSFDPDHTVRMITRPPALTGAKDIYAIYFQGESMMPRFEPGEVALVDPTRPPRPGDYVLVQLNNGSEDDVCSVLVKRLVSANSKAVTLHQFNPDVTFKVERTRVARLHRIMPQTDLLFG
;
A
#
# COMPACT_ATOMS: atom_id res chain seq x y z
N MET A 1 -2.22 23.24 -43.99
CA MET A 1 -0.90 22.66 -44.29
C MET A 1 0.13 23.69 -43.85
N ASP A 2 1.06 23.48 -42.93
CA ASP A 2 1.51 22.27 -42.27
C ASP A 2 2.35 22.68 -41.04
N LYS A 3 2.32 21.80 -40.03
CA LYS A 3 3.24 21.52 -38.90
C LYS A 3 4.38 22.52 -38.62
N SER A 4 4.44 23.14 -37.44
CA SER A 4 5.04 22.61 -36.19
C SER A 4 6.48 22.11 -36.35
N MET A 5 7.45 22.81 -35.73
CA MET A 5 8.68 22.22 -35.21
C MET A 5 9.35 23.23 -34.25
N VAL A 6 8.91 23.21 -32.99
CA VAL A 6 9.71 23.74 -31.88
C VAL A 6 10.73 22.66 -31.55
N CYS A 7 11.99 22.99 -31.74
CA CYS A 7 13.14 22.13 -31.46
C CYS A 7 13.20 21.85 -29.95
N GLN A 8 12.77 20.65 -29.53
CA GLN A 8 12.97 20.18 -28.17
C GLN A 8 14.46 19.85 -28.00
N MET A 9 15.15 20.67 -27.20
CA MET A 9 16.46 20.34 -26.65
C MET A 9 16.28 19.18 -25.67
N GLU A 10 16.68 17.97 -26.07
CA GLU A 10 16.82 16.84 -25.15
C GLU A 10 18.01 17.10 -24.22
N MET A 11 17.75 17.66 -23.03
CA MET A 11 18.68 17.50 -21.92
C MET A 11 18.49 16.09 -21.36
N SER A 12 19.24 15.14 -21.90
CA SER A 12 19.33 13.80 -21.32
C SER A 12 20.10 13.89 -20.00
N THR A 13 19.37 13.97 -18.89
CA THR A 13 19.92 13.98 -17.51
C THR A 13 20.35 12.57 -17.05
N ILE A 14 20.45 11.59 -17.96
CA ILE A 14 20.84 10.23 -17.61
C ILE A 14 22.36 10.14 -17.70
N PRO A 15 23.10 10.03 -16.58
CA PRO A 15 24.55 9.85 -16.65
C PRO A 15 24.86 8.56 -17.41
N LYS A 16 25.70 8.66 -18.45
CA LYS A 16 26.13 7.48 -19.22
C LYS A 16 26.89 6.54 -18.28
N LYS A 17 26.30 5.38 -18.02
CA LYS A 17 26.93 4.34 -17.20
C LYS A 17 28.15 3.79 -17.96
N PRO A 18 29.34 3.67 -17.34
CA PRO A 18 30.48 3.04 -17.98
C PRO A 18 30.23 1.55 -18.25
N VAL A 19 30.92 1.01 -19.27
CA VAL A 19 30.78 -0.39 -19.69
C VAL A 19 31.30 -1.35 -18.62
N ALA A 20 30.61 -2.48 -18.46
CA ALA A 20 30.66 -3.39 -17.29
C ALA A 20 32.01 -4.09 -16.96
N TRP A 21 33.10 -3.80 -17.67
CA TRP A 21 34.43 -4.38 -17.41
C TRP A 21 35.52 -3.32 -17.18
N GLU A 22 35.21 -2.04 -17.34
CA GLU A 22 36.02 -0.93 -16.80
C GLU A 22 35.50 -0.65 -15.40
N ILE A 23 36.11 -1.25 -14.37
CA ILE A 23 35.88 -0.76 -12.99
C ILE A 23 36.58 0.60 -12.94
N PRO A 24 35.86 1.74 -12.86
CA PRO A 24 36.51 3.03 -12.78
C PRO A 24 37.31 3.03 -11.48
N ARG A 25 38.64 2.92 -11.59
CA ARG A 25 39.49 3.19 -10.45
C ARG A 25 39.40 4.69 -10.26
N MET A 26 38.62 5.10 -9.27
CA MET A 26 38.48 6.48 -8.81
C MET A 26 39.77 7.27 -9.02
N ASP A 27 39.74 8.23 -9.95
CA ASP A 27 40.92 8.99 -10.32
C ASP A 27 41.29 9.93 -9.18
N LYS A 28 42.48 9.74 -8.63
CA LYS A 28 42.98 10.53 -7.49
C LYS A 28 43.13 12.00 -7.83
N THR A 29 43.43 12.33 -9.08
CA THR A 29 43.63 13.72 -9.51
C THR A 29 42.28 14.44 -9.56
N LEU A 30 41.31 13.86 -10.26
CA LEU A 30 39.95 14.35 -10.37
C LEU A 30 39.23 14.46 -9.02
N PHE A 31 39.37 13.46 -8.16
CA PHE A 31 38.82 13.50 -6.81
C PHE A 31 39.33 14.70 -6.00
N ARG A 32 40.64 14.98 -6.06
CA ARG A 32 41.25 16.10 -5.33
C ARG A 32 40.79 17.44 -5.87
N GLU A 33 40.67 17.57 -7.18
CA GLU A 33 40.17 18.77 -7.83
C GLU A 33 38.73 19.07 -7.38
N ARG A 34 37.82 18.10 -7.48
CA ARG A 34 36.42 18.25 -7.06
C ARG A 34 36.28 18.48 -5.56
N LEU A 35 37.12 17.84 -4.74
CA LEU A 35 37.14 18.09 -3.30
C LEU A 35 37.56 19.54 -2.96
N ARG A 36 38.56 20.09 -3.67
CA ARG A 36 38.97 21.50 -3.51
C ARG A 36 37.87 22.45 -3.95
N GLU A 37 37.30 22.22 -5.13
CA GLU A 37 36.20 23.01 -5.66
C GLU A 37 35.05 23.11 -4.66
N ARG A 38 34.65 22.00 -4.03
CA ARG A 38 33.57 21.97 -3.03
C ARG A 38 33.96 22.61 -1.70
N LEU A 39 35.20 22.47 -1.26
CA LEU A 39 35.70 23.16 -0.06
C LEU A 39 35.65 24.67 -0.25
N ASP A 40 36.06 25.15 -1.41
CA ASP A 40 36.05 26.58 -1.77
C ASP A 40 34.60 27.09 -1.91
N ALA A 41 33.72 26.35 -2.59
CA ALA A 41 32.32 26.71 -2.76
C ALA A 41 31.55 26.78 -1.43
N LYS A 42 31.86 25.92 -0.45
CA LYS A 42 31.25 25.92 0.88
C LYS A 42 31.99 26.80 1.89
N ASN A 43 33.15 27.36 1.51
CA ASN A 43 34.03 28.14 2.38
C ASN A 43 34.38 27.41 3.69
N ILE A 44 34.63 26.09 3.59
CA ILE A 44 34.97 25.22 4.73
C ILE A 44 36.47 24.90 4.64
N SER A 45 37.19 25.06 5.76
CA SER A 45 38.60 24.67 5.79
C SER A 45 38.76 23.14 5.84
N PRO A 46 39.84 22.57 5.26
CA PRO A 46 40.10 21.12 5.30
C PRO A 46 40.13 20.54 6.73
N HIS A 47 40.62 21.34 7.68
CA HIS A 47 40.65 20.98 9.10
C HIS A 47 39.24 20.89 9.69
N ARG A 48 38.37 21.88 9.38
CA ARG A 48 36.97 21.87 9.81
C ARG A 48 36.20 20.71 9.19
N LEU A 49 36.42 20.39 7.92
CA LEU A 49 35.81 19.22 7.28
C LEU A 49 36.24 17.91 7.96
N SER A 50 37.54 17.78 8.29
CA SER A 50 38.08 16.60 9.01
C SER A 50 37.39 16.39 10.37
N ALA A 51 37.14 17.48 11.11
CA ALA A 51 36.42 17.44 12.37
C ALA A 51 34.94 17.07 12.19
N MET A 52 34.27 17.60 11.15
CA MET A 52 32.86 17.30 10.86
C MET A 52 32.62 15.83 10.51
N ILE A 53 33.54 15.20 9.78
CA ILE A 53 33.43 13.78 9.39
C ILE A 53 33.91 12.80 10.48
N GLY A 54 34.36 13.30 11.64
CA GLY A 54 34.91 12.47 12.73
C GLY A 54 36.21 11.75 12.37
N ALA A 55 37.01 12.30 11.45
CA ALA A 55 38.32 11.78 11.09
C ALA A 55 39.44 12.47 11.90
N GLY A 56 40.68 11.98 11.76
CA GLY A 56 41.85 12.65 12.34
C GLY A 56 42.01 14.08 11.82
N GLN A 57 42.53 14.99 12.65
CA GLN A 57 42.60 16.44 12.38
C GLN A 57 43.35 16.84 11.09
N THR A 58 44.22 15.97 10.57
CA THR A 58 44.99 16.18 9.33
C THR A 58 44.44 15.39 8.14
N TYR A 59 43.41 14.57 8.33
CA TYR A 59 42.99 13.55 7.35
C TYR A 59 42.63 14.14 5.97
N VAL A 60 41.79 15.17 5.92
CA VAL A 60 41.43 15.83 4.64
C VAL A 60 42.63 16.56 4.04
N ARG A 61 43.51 17.12 4.87
CA ARG A 61 44.75 17.77 4.39
C ARG A 61 45.68 16.75 3.73
N ASP A 62 45.85 15.59 4.35
CA ASP A 62 46.68 14.50 3.83
C ASP A 62 46.09 13.90 2.54
N LEU A 63 44.76 13.93 2.41
CA LEU A 63 44.04 13.51 1.22
C LEU A 63 44.24 14.45 0.02
N LEU A 64 44.37 15.76 0.29
CA LEU A 64 44.66 16.80 -0.70
C LEU A 64 46.14 16.87 -1.13
N ASP A 65 47.01 16.19 -0.40
CA ASP A 65 48.45 16.15 -0.65
C ASP A 65 48.76 15.15 -1.80
N PRO A 66 49.44 15.59 -2.89
CA PRO A 66 49.75 14.74 -4.03
C PRO A 66 50.58 13.50 -3.67
N ASP A 67 51.51 13.64 -2.72
CA ASP A 67 52.53 12.63 -2.38
C ASP A 67 52.05 11.64 -1.32
N LYS A 68 51.08 12.02 -0.50
CA LYS A 68 50.56 11.21 0.63
C LYS A 68 49.14 10.68 0.45
N GLY A 69 48.37 11.26 -0.48
CA GLY A 69 46.93 10.99 -0.61
C GLY A 69 46.58 9.59 -1.16
N GLY A 70 45.78 8.86 -0.37
CA GLY A 70 45.08 7.64 -0.77
C GLY A 70 43.63 7.90 -1.20
N ILE A 71 42.93 6.86 -1.66
CA ILE A 71 41.47 6.92 -1.87
C ILE A 71 40.82 6.80 -0.49
N PRO A 72 39.88 7.69 -0.10
CA PRO A 72 39.18 7.59 1.17
C PRO A 72 38.33 6.32 1.21
N ARG A 73 38.16 5.77 2.41
CA ARG A 73 37.20 4.67 2.61
C ARG A 73 35.78 5.17 2.31
N SER A 74 34.91 4.27 1.85
CA SER A 74 33.53 4.59 1.44
C SER A 74 32.75 5.38 2.49
N ASN A 75 32.92 5.07 3.78
CA ASN A 75 32.27 5.79 4.87
C ASN A 75 32.72 7.26 4.96
N TYR A 76 34.01 7.53 4.80
CA TYR A 76 34.55 8.89 4.83
C TYR A 76 34.20 9.66 3.56
N LEU A 77 34.16 8.98 2.41
CA LEU A 77 33.72 9.58 1.15
C LEU A 77 32.26 10.05 1.26
N LEU A 78 31.38 9.21 1.79
CA LEU A 78 29.97 9.54 1.99
C LEU A 78 29.80 10.69 3.00
N ALA A 79 30.54 10.65 4.12
CA ALA A 79 30.50 11.72 5.11
C ALA A 79 30.99 13.07 4.56
N MET A 80 32.03 13.07 3.72
CA MET A 80 32.50 14.27 3.02
C MET A 80 31.46 14.79 2.03
N ALA A 81 30.82 13.90 1.27
CA ALA A 81 29.76 14.26 0.32
C ALA A 81 28.57 14.95 1.03
N THR A 82 28.12 14.40 2.16
CA THR A 82 27.06 15.00 2.98
C THR A 82 27.49 16.35 3.54
N ALA A 83 28.70 16.47 4.10
CA ALA A 83 29.18 17.74 4.68
C ALA A 83 29.39 18.84 3.63
N LEU A 84 29.64 18.47 2.37
CA LEU A 84 29.86 19.39 1.26
C LEU A 84 28.60 19.58 0.40
N ASP A 85 27.46 19.02 0.77
CA ASP A 85 26.20 19.01 0.01
C ASP A 85 26.37 18.60 -1.46
N CYS A 86 27.13 17.53 -1.72
CA CYS A 86 27.30 16.94 -3.05
C CYS A 86 27.10 15.42 -3.04
N SER A 87 27.05 14.80 -4.21
CA SER A 87 27.00 13.33 -4.32
C SER A 87 28.40 12.71 -4.14
N ALA A 88 28.45 11.51 -3.55
CA ALA A 88 29.69 10.73 -3.45
C ALA A 88 30.23 10.36 -4.84
N ASP A 89 29.32 10.10 -5.79
CA ASP A 89 29.63 9.82 -7.19
C ASP A 89 30.29 11.01 -7.88
N TYR A 90 29.86 12.24 -7.58
CA TYR A 90 30.55 13.44 -8.06
C TYR A 90 31.94 13.54 -7.45
N LEU A 91 32.14 13.32 -6.14
CA LEU A 91 33.50 13.33 -5.59
C LEU A 91 34.38 12.24 -6.22
N ALA A 92 33.85 11.04 -6.43
CA ALA A 92 34.59 9.89 -6.97
C ALA A 92 34.97 10.01 -8.46
N GLY A 93 34.38 10.93 -9.21
CA GLY A 93 34.60 11.04 -10.67
C GLY A 93 33.48 10.46 -11.52
N ASP A 94 32.53 9.75 -10.91
CA ASP A 94 31.51 8.94 -11.59
C ASP A 94 30.31 9.76 -12.09
N ALA A 95 30.05 10.94 -11.52
CA ALA A 95 29.01 11.88 -11.97
C ALA A 95 29.61 13.22 -12.41
N GLU A 96 29.04 13.86 -13.44
CA GLU A 96 29.50 15.19 -13.91
C GLU A 96 28.91 16.34 -13.08
N THR A 97 27.74 16.15 -12.49
CA THR A 97 27.02 17.19 -11.73
C THR A 97 27.24 17.07 -10.22
N ALA A 98 27.53 18.19 -9.57
CA ALA A 98 27.77 18.25 -8.12
C ALA A 98 26.50 18.10 -7.28
N GLU A 99 25.34 18.46 -7.84
CA GLU A 99 24.08 18.37 -7.12
C GLU A 99 23.72 16.89 -6.85
N PRO A 100 23.35 16.56 -5.60
CA PRO A 100 22.77 15.25 -5.35
C PRO A 100 21.50 15.17 -6.19
N VAL A 101 21.35 14.11 -6.98
CA VAL A 101 20.08 13.81 -7.64
C VAL A 101 19.05 13.59 -6.54
N GLN A 102 18.35 14.65 -6.14
CA GLN A 102 17.23 14.55 -5.23
C GLN A 102 16.13 13.86 -6.03
N SER A 103 16.06 12.54 -5.90
CA SER A 103 14.86 11.83 -6.31
C SER A 103 13.73 12.42 -5.46
N GLU A 104 12.76 13.09 -6.08
CA GLU A 104 11.56 13.64 -5.43
C GLU A 104 10.73 12.55 -4.73
N VAL A 105 11.10 11.28 -4.90
CA VAL A 105 10.67 10.16 -4.07
C VAL A 105 11.41 10.24 -2.74
N GLY A 106 10.86 11.02 -1.80
CA GLY A 106 11.32 11.04 -0.42
C GLY A 106 11.42 9.61 0.13
N VAL A 107 12.63 9.19 0.48
CA VAL A 107 12.88 7.91 1.17
C VAL A 107 12.26 8.03 2.56
N ARG A 108 10.98 7.70 2.67
CA ARG A 108 10.37 7.35 3.95
C ARG A 108 11.14 6.16 4.49
N ASP A 109 11.57 6.25 5.74
CA ASP A 109 12.34 5.24 6.49
C ASP A 109 12.01 3.80 6.07
N LEU A 110 12.75 3.31 5.08
CA LEU A 110 12.76 1.91 4.72
C LEU A 110 13.63 1.23 5.76
N VAL A 111 13.01 0.68 6.80
CA VAL A 111 13.62 -0.42 7.53
C VAL A 111 13.95 -1.49 6.48
N PRO A 112 15.22 -1.80 6.19
CA PRO A 112 15.55 -2.70 5.09
C PRO A 112 15.16 -4.13 5.49
N GLY A 113 13.97 -4.55 5.09
CA GLY A 113 13.64 -5.96 5.00
C GLY A 113 14.54 -6.58 3.93
N PHE A 114 15.24 -7.67 4.25
CA PHE A 114 16.24 -8.33 3.41
C PHE A 114 15.75 -8.88 2.04
N ASN A 115 14.51 -8.58 1.64
CA ASN A 115 13.91 -8.97 0.37
C ASN A 115 13.46 -7.73 -0.42
N ASN A 116 14.42 -7.07 -1.07
CA ASN A 116 14.22 -5.85 -1.84
C ASN A 116 13.60 -6.14 -3.24
N ARG A 117 12.50 -6.89 -3.28
CA ARG A 117 11.59 -6.81 -4.43
C ARG A 117 10.58 -5.73 -4.11
N PRO A 118 10.40 -4.69 -4.95
CA PRO A 118 9.27 -3.79 -4.79
C PRO A 118 8.01 -4.67 -4.80
N ARG A 119 7.36 -4.80 -3.64
CA ARG A 119 6.07 -5.47 -3.58
C ARG A 119 5.16 -4.57 -4.42
N PRO A 120 4.50 -5.08 -5.48
CA PRO A 120 3.58 -4.25 -6.24
C PRO A 120 2.61 -3.63 -5.24
N GLU A 121 2.48 -2.30 -5.27
CA GLU A 121 1.54 -1.58 -4.42
C GLU A 121 0.18 -2.24 -4.63
N GLN A 122 -0.28 -2.97 -3.61
CA GLN A 122 -1.56 -3.64 -3.74
C GLN A 122 -2.64 -2.57 -3.58
N PRO A 123 -3.62 -2.52 -4.49
CA PRO A 123 -4.72 -1.59 -4.34
C PRO A 123 -5.39 -1.82 -2.98
N GLY A 124 -5.81 -0.70 -2.37
CA GLY A 124 -6.58 -0.73 -1.14
C GLY A 124 -7.83 -1.60 -1.29
N ILE A 125 -8.43 -1.98 -0.17
CA ILE A 125 -9.70 -2.70 -0.19
C ILE A 125 -10.81 -1.66 -0.40
N PRO A 126 -11.71 -1.81 -1.38
CA PRO A 126 -12.82 -0.89 -1.57
C PRO A 126 -13.84 -1.04 -0.45
N LEU A 127 -14.18 0.07 0.21
CA LEU A 127 -15.32 0.18 1.11
C LEU A 127 -16.55 0.51 0.29
N VAL A 128 -17.44 -0.47 0.19
CA VAL A 128 -18.69 -0.37 -0.55
C VAL A 128 -19.76 0.22 0.34
N GLY A 129 -20.45 1.24 -0.17
CA GLY A 129 -21.56 1.87 0.51
C GLY A 129 -22.72 0.90 0.61
N THR A 130 -23.27 0.73 1.81
CA THR A 130 -24.54 0.03 2.00
C THR A 130 -25.52 1.07 2.50
N GLY A 131 -26.65 1.27 1.81
CA GLY A 131 -27.65 2.28 2.16
C GLY A 131 -28.90 1.67 2.80
N ASP A 132 -29.70 2.46 3.51
CA ASP A 132 -30.97 2.01 4.06
C ASP A 132 -31.96 1.64 2.95
N CYS A 133 -32.53 0.44 3.03
CA CYS A 133 -33.59 0.04 2.13
C CYS A 133 -34.67 -0.80 2.81
N ALA A 134 -35.87 -0.75 2.24
CA ALA A 134 -37.10 -1.25 2.84
C ALA A 134 -37.03 -2.69 3.39
N SER A 135 -37.75 -2.92 4.49
CA SER A 135 -37.94 -4.24 5.10
C SER A 135 -38.66 -5.21 4.16
N LEU A 136 -38.30 -6.49 4.23
CA LEU A 136 -39.01 -7.59 3.56
C LEU A 136 -39.49 -8.62 4.58
N GLN A 137 -40.65 -9.20 4.33
CA GLN A 137 -41.20 -10.27 5.16
C GLN A 137 -40.55 -11.61 4.81
N PHE A 138 -39.99 -12.25 5.82
CA PHE A 138 -39.51 -13.63 5.74
C PHE A 138 -40.29 -14.51 6.71
N ALA A 139 -40.45 -15.79 6.35
CA ALA A 139 -41.00 -16.78 7.25
C ALA A 139 -39.95 -17.17 8.29
N ALA A 140 -40.22 -16.89 9.56
CA ALA A 140 -39.46 -17.41 10.68
C ALA A 140 -39.73 -18.92 10.87
N GLU A 141 -38.90 -19.59 11.66
CA GLU A 141 -39.05 -21.04 11.91
C GLU A 141 -40.38 -21.42 12.58
N ASP A 142 -40.98 -20.50 13.33
CA ASP A 142 -42.27 -20.64 14.00
C ASP A 142 -43.48 -20.44 13.05
N GLY A 143 -43.22 -20.09 11.78
CA GLY A 143 -44.25 -19.79 10.78
C GLY A 143 -44.75 -18.35 10.81
N THR A 144 -44.25 -17.50 11.71
CA THR A 144 -44.58 -16.08 11.77
C THR A 144 -43.88 -15.33 10.64
N LEU A 145 -44.56 -14.35 10.03
CA LEU A 145 -43.92 -13.43 9.08
C LEU A 145 -43.19 -12.35 9.87
N VAL A 146 -41.89 -12.21 9.62
CA VAL A 146 -41.02 -11.25 10.31
C VAL A 146 -40.45 -10.27 9.31
N ASP A 147 -40.57 -8.98 9.62
CA ASP A 147 -39.99 -7.90 8.84
C ASP A 147 -38.49 -7.83 9.10
N ILE A 148 -37.69 -8.09 8.07
CA ILE A 148 -36.23 -8.01 8.13
C ILE A 148 -35.76 -6.84 7.28
N GLU A 149 -35.03 -5.92 7.92
CA GLU A 149 -34.40 -4.78 7.25
C GLU A 149 -33.38 -5.24 6.21
N ARG A 150 -33.38 -4.55 5.07
CA ARG A 150 -32.43 -4.78 4.00
C ARG A 150 -31.60 -3.53 3.80
N SER A 151 -30.46 -3.71 3.16
CA SER A 151 -29.66 -2.56 2.77
C SER A 151 -29.42 -2.60 1.27
N SER A 152 -29.46 -1.44 0.62
CA SER A 152 -29.09 -1.33 -0.80
C SER A 152 -27.59 -1.53 -0.90
N PHE A 153 -27.15 -2.27 -1.91
CA PHE A 153 -25.75 -2.57 -2.14
C PHE A 153 -25.43 -2.30 -3.59
N ASP A 154 -24.52 -1.37 -3.82
CA ASP A 154 -24.01 -1.06 -5.14
C ASP A 154 -22.52 -1.44 -5.18
N PRO A 155 -22.14 -2.56 -5.82
CA PRO A 155 -20.75 -2.99 -5.88
C PRO A 155 -19.84 -2.00 -6.63
N ASP A 156 -20.39 -1.20 -7.54
CA ASP A 156 -19.63 -0.24 -8.34
C ASP A 156 -19.42 1.08 -7.58
N HIS A 157 -20.25 1.36 -6.58
CA HIS A 157 -20.13 2.54 -5.73
C HIS A 157 -19.18 2.33 -4.54
N THR A 158 -17.91 2.64 -4.75
CA THR A 158 -16.91 2.67 -3.67
C THR A 158 -16.93 4.02 -2.94
N VAL A 159 -17.21 4.01 -1.64
CA VAL A 159 -17.20 5.20 -0.77
C VAL A 159 -15.77 5.63 -0.46
N ARG A 160 -14.89 4.67 -0.16
CA ARG A 160 -13.51 4.91 0.26
C ARG A 160 -12.63 3.70 -0.02
N MET A 161 -11.33 3.89 -0.17
CA MET A 161 -10.35 2.81 -0.10
C MET A 161 -9.79 2.67 1.33
N ILE A 162 -9.79 1.47 1.89
CA ILE A 162 -9.15 1.15 3.17
C ILE A 162 -7.80 0.47 2.95
N THR A 163 -6.86 0.72 3.85
CA THR A 163 -5.54 0.10 3.80
C THR A 163 -5.67 -1.40 3.95
N ARG A 164 -5.00 -2.14 3.06
CA ARG A 164 -5.01 -3.61 3.09
C ARG A 164 -4.15 -4.12 4.26
N PRO A 165 -4.73 -4.89 5.21
CA PRO A 165 -3.96 -5.53 6.26
C PRO A 165 -2.91 -6.50 5.70
N PRO A 166 -1.75 -6.68 6.37
CA PRO A 166 -0.71 -7.60 5.91
C PRO A 166 -1.17 -9.05 5.70
N ALA A 167 -2.09 -9.55 6.54
CA ALA A 167 -2.68 -10.89 6.42
C ALA A 167 -3.43 -11.11 5.10
N LEU A 168 -3.95 -10.03 4.48
CA LEU A 168 -4.72 -10.09 3.24
C LEU A 168 -3.88 -9.83 2.01
N THR A 169 -2.56 -9.87 2.13
CA THR A 169 -1.70 -9.52 1.01
C THR A 169 -1.75 -10.61 -0.06
N GLY A 170 -2.17 -10.24 -1.28
CA GLY A 170 -2.34 -11.15 -2.41
C GLY A 170 -3.75 -11.74 -2.54
N ALA A 171 -4.63 -11.54 -1.54
CA ALA A 171 -6.03 -11.92 -1.67
C ALA A 171 -6.73 -11.04 -2.71
N LYS A 172 -7.56 -11.65 -3.55
CA LYS A 172 -8.28 -11.00 -4.65
C LYS A 172 -9.73 -10.77 -4.27
N ASP A 173 -10.33 -9.74 -4.86
CA ASP A 173 -11.77 -9.45 -4.80
C ASP A 173 -12.33 -9.22 -3.39
N ILE A 174 -11.47 -8.98 -2.39
CA ILE A 174 -11.89 -8.57 -1.05
C ILE A 174 -12.43 -7.15 -1.13
N TYR A 175 -13.58 -6.94 -0.51
CA TYR A 175 -14.18 -5.63 -0.32
C TYR A 175 -14.63 -5.47 1.13
N ALA A 176 -14.88 -4.23 1.55
CA ALA A 176 -15.36 -3.90 2.87
C ALA A 176 -16.79 -3.38 2.79
N ILE A 177 -17.55 -3.60 3.86
CA ILE A 177 -18.89 -3.04 4.04
C ILE A 177 -18.97 -2.26 5.34
N TYR A 178 -19.90 -1.31 5.40
CA TYR A 178 -20.20 -0.54 6.59
C TYR A 178 -21.58 -0.90 7.12
N PHE A 179 -21.70 -1.15 8.42
CA PHE A 179 -22.97 -1.47 9.06
C PHE A 179 -23.78 -0.21 9.39
N GLN A 180 -25.00 -0.12 8.89
CA GLN A 180 -25.94 0.96 9.21
C GLN A 180 -27.02 0.52 10.22
N GLY A 181 -27.57 -0.70 10.06
CA GLY A 181 -28.67 -1.19 10.90
C GLY A 181 -28.21 -1.88 12.20
N GLU A 182 -29.12 -1.97 13.16
CA GLU A 182 -28.89 -2.58 14.49
C GLU A 182 -29.09 -4.11 14.51
N SER A 183 -29.48 -4.70 13.37
CA SER A 183 -29.96 -6.08 13.31
C SER A 183 -28.95 -7.15 13.77
N MET A 184 -27.67 -6.81 13.79
CA MET A 184 -26.57 -7.69 14.17
C MET A 184 -25.93 -7.33 15.53
N MET A 185 -26.49 -6.37 16.27
CA MET A 185 -26.05 -6.08 17.63
C MET A 185 -26.32 -7.28 18.56
N PRO A 186 -25.41 -7.60 19.50
CA PRO A 186 -24.20 -6.85 19.87
C PRO A 186 -22.94 -7.24 19.06
N ARG A 187 -23.06 -8.11 18.06
CA ARG A 187 -21.88 -8.59 17.33
C ARG A 187 -21.32 -7.55 16.39
N PHE A 188 -22.19 -6.86 15.65
CA PHE A 188 -21.82 -5.76 14.77
C PHE A 188 -22.63 -4.53 15.16
N GLU A 189 -21.94 -3.46 15.51
CA GLU A 189 -22.57 -2.18 15.84
C GLU A 189 -22.72 -1.31 14.59
N PRO A 190 -23.76 -0.45 14.54
CA PRO A 190 -23.84 0.59 13.54
C PRO A 190 -22.57 1.46 13.60
N GLY A 191 -21.89 1.66 12.47
CA GLY A 191 -20.57 2.30 12.47
C GLY A 191 -19.41 1.38 12.14
N GLU A 192 -19.57 0.08 12.35
CA GLU A 192 -18.47 -0.85 12.16
C GLU A 192 -18.23 -1.17 10.68
N VAL A 193 -16.97 -1.51 10.38
CA VAL A 193 -16.54 -1.96 9.06
C VAL A 193 -16.17 -3.43 9.13
N ALA A 194 -16.74 -4.23 8.23
CA ALA A 194 -16.38 -5.63 8.06
C ALA A 194 -15.72 -5.86 6.70
N LEU A 195 -14.77 -6.81 6.68
CA LEU A 195 -14.13 -7.30 5.47
C LEU A 195 -14.88 -8.53 4.96
N VAL A 196 -15.11 -8.58 3.65
CA VAL A 196 -15.85 -9.64 2.98
C VAL A 196 -14.95 -10.35 1.99
N ASP A 197 -14.90 -11.67 2.09
CA ASP A 197 -14.18 -12.54 1.16
C ASP A 197 -15.21 -13.29 0.29
N PRO A 198 -15.35 -12.95 -1.00
CA PRO A 198 -16.24 -13.65 -1.91
C PRO A 198 -15.65 -14.98 -2.42
N THR A 199 -14.34 -15.20 -2.29
CA THR A 199 -13.65 -16.38 -2.83
C THR A 199 -13.76 -17.59 -1.91
N ARG A 200 -13.86 -17.36 -0.60
CA ARG A 200 -13.98 -18.43 0.39
C ARG A 200 -15.45 -18.78 0.64
N PRO A 201 -15.86 -20.05 0.45
CA PRO A 201 -17.23 -20.46 0.76
C PRO A 201 -17.48 -20.40 2.28
N PRO A 202 -18.60 -19.82 2.72
CA PRO A 202 -18.94 -19.73 4.13
C PRO A 202 -19.45 -21.05 4.69
N ARG A 203 -19.22 -21.23 6.00
CA ARG A 203 -19.63 -22.41 6.75
C ARG A 203 -20.74 -22.07 7.73
N PRO A 204 -21.58 -23.05 8.12
CA PRO A 204 -22.46 -22.91 9.27
C PRO A 204 -21.71 -22.34 10.48
N GLY A 205 -22.27 -21.29 11.07
CA GLY A 205 -21.68 -20.53 12.17
C GLY A 205 -20.98 -19.24 11.75
N ASP A 206 -20.56 -19.11 10.48
CA ASP A 206 -19.93 -17.89 9.95
C ASP A 206 -20.94 -16.75 9.80
N TYR A 207 -20.42 -15.51 9.76
CA TYR A 207 -21.18 -14.34 9.37
C TYR A 207 -21.12 -14.18 7.85
N VAL A 208 -22.26 -13.86 7.24
CA VAL A 208 -22.39 -13.83 5.78
C VAL A 208 -23.12 -12.59 5.31
N LEU A 209 -22.67 -12.08 4.16
CA LEU A 209 -23.38 -11.10 3.36
C LEU A 209 -24.13 -11.85 2.26
N VAL A 210 -25.46 -11.75 2.28
CA VAL A 210 -26.36 -12.40 1.33
C VAL A 210 -26.88 -11.35 0.36
N GLN A 211 -26.54 -11.48 -0.91
CA GLN A 211 -27.10 -10.67 -1.99
C GLN A 211 -28.41 -11.30 -2.45
N LEU A 212 -29.48 -10.54 -2.36
CA LEU A 212 -30.81 -10.93 -2.80
C LEU A 212 -31.11 -10.35 -4.18
N ASN A 213 -31.71 -11.17 -5.03
CA ASN A 213 -32.32 -10.72 -6.28
C ASN A 213 -33.82 -10.51 -6.09
N ASN A 214 -34.46 -9.77 -6.99
CA ASN A 214 -35.92 -9.62 -7.03
C ASN A 214 -36.61 -10.73 -7.85
N GLY A 215 -35.97 -11.90 -8.01
CA GLY A 215 -36.49 -13.00 -8.83
C GLY A 215 -36.21 -12.91 -10.34
N SER A 216 -35.44 -11.91 -10.79
CA SER A 216 -34.77 -11.89 -12.09
C SER A 216 -33.28 -12.18 -11.90
N GLU A 217 -32.66 -12.93 -12.81
CA GLU A 217 -31.36 -13.60 -12.58
C GLU A 217 -30.18 -12.65 -12.37
N ASP A 218 -30.21 -11.41 -12.87
CA ASP A 218 -29.00 -10.60 -13.00
C ASP A 218 -28.92 -9.34 -12.10
N ASP A 219 -30.04 -8.80 -11.61
CA ASP A 219 -30.03 -7.56 -10.82
C ASP A 219 -30.05 -7.83 -9.31
N VAL A 220 -28.92 -7.57 -8.64
CA VAL A 220 -28.83 -7.55 -7.18
C VAL A 220 -29.55 -6.31 -6.67
N CYS A 221 -30.67 -6.50 -5.97
CA CYS A 221 -31.48 -5.37 -5.50
C CYS A 221 -31.20 -5.01 -4.04
N SER A 222 -30.70 -5.95 -3.22
CA SER A 222 -30.53 -5.73 -1.79
C SER A 222 -29.57 -6.73 -1.15
N VAL A 223 -29.01 -6.37 -0.01
CA VAL A 223 -28.18 -7.25 0.83
C VAL A 223 -28.75 -7.42 2.22
N LEU A 224 -28.40 -8.58 2.81
CA LEU A 224 -28.60 -8.90 4.21
C LEU A 224 -27.26 -9.30 4.81
N VAL A 225 -26.97 -8.82 6.02
CA VAL A 225 -25.87 -9.39 6.82
C VAL A 225 -26.47 -10.14 8.00
N LYS A 226 -26.20 -11.44 8.10
CA LYS A 226 -26.72 -12.34 9.12
C LYS A 226 -25.70 -13.42 9.49
N ARG A 227 -25.97 -14.18 10.56
CA ARG A 227 -25.21 -15.40 10.86
C ARG A 227 -25.80 -16.58 10.09
N LEU A 228 -24.94 -17.36 9.43
CA LEU A 228 -25.36 -18.55 8.70
C LEU A 228 -25.60 -19.72 9.67
N VAL A 229 -26.81 -20.26 9.71
CA VAL A 229 -27.13 -21.46 10.50
C VAL A 229 -26.96 -22.72 9.66
N SER A 230 -27.51 -22.71 8.44
CA SER A 230 -27.37 -23.80 7.48
C SER A 230 -27.66 -23.32 6.07
N ALA A 231 -27.05 -23.95 5.07
CA ALA A 231 -27.31 -23.68 3.66
C ALA A 231 -27.54 -25.00 2.92
N ASN A 232 -28.74 -25.15 2.36
CA ASN A 232 -29.13 -26.31 1.56
C ASN A 232 -29.46 -25.86 0.13
N SER A 233 -29.68 -26.83 -0.77
CA SER A 233 -30.07 -26.55 -2.16
C SER A 233 -31.43 -25.84 -2.29
N LYS A 234 -32.32 -26.00 -1.30
CA LYS A 234 -33.67 -25.40 -1.30
C LYS A 234 -33.72 -24.03 -0.61
N ALA A 235 -33.01 -23.87 0.50
CA ALA A 235 -33.10 -22.67 1.34
C ALA A 235 -31.81 -22.43 2.13
N VAL A 236 -31.61 -21.18 2.50
CA VAL A 236 -30.56 -20.70 3.40
C VAL A 236 -31.23 -20.25 4.69
N THR A 237 -30.82 -20.82 5.82
CA THR A 237 -31.32 -20.46 7.15
C THR A 237 -30.36 -19.46 7.78
N LEU A 238 -30.88 -18.29 8.13
CA LEU A 238 -30.13 -17.17 8.66
C LEU A 238 -30.62 -16.83 10.06
N HIS A 239 -29.70 -16.40 10.91
CA HIS A 239 -29.95 -15.96 12.27
C HIS A 239 -29.59 -14.47 12.43
N GLN A 240 -30.55 -13.73 12.98
CA GLN A 240 -30.44 -12.33 13.35
C GLN A 240 -30.35 -12.22 14.87
N PHE A 241 -29.55 -11.29 15.39
CA PHE A 241 -29.39 -11.11 16.83
C PHE A 241 -30.38 -10.12 17.43
N ASN A 242 -30.80 -9.10 16.68
CA ASN A 242 -31.72 -8.08 17.17
C ASN A 242 -32.82 -7.74 16.13
N PRO A 243 -34.10 -8.05 16.39
CA PRO A 243 -34.56 -9.04 17.36
C PRO A 243 -33.93 -10.42 17.11
N ASP A 244 -33.83 -11.24 18.16
CA ASP A 244 -33.32 -12.60 18.08
C ASP A 244 -34.29 -13.49 17.32
N VAL A 245 -34.00 -13.76 16.05
CA VAL A 245 -34.88 -14.53 15.17
C VAL A 245 -34.09 -15.34 14.15
N THR A 246 -34.55 -16.57 13.93
CA THR A 246 -34.07 -17.43 12.84
C THR A 246 -35.13 -17.53 11.76
N PHE A 247 -34.74 -17.21 10.52
CA PHE A 247 -35.64 -17.21 9.37
C PHE A 247 -35.01 -17.86 8.14
N LYS A 248 -35.87 -18.24 7.19
CA LYS A 248 -35.47 -18.98 5.98
C LYS A 248 -35.63 -18.11 4.74
N VAL A 249 -34.60 -18.13 3.91
CA VAL A 249 -34.57 -17.49 2.59
C VAL A 249 -34.52 -18.58 1.53
N GLU A 250 -35.43 -18.55 0.57
CA GLU A 250 -35.43 -19.48 -0.57
C GLU A 250 -34.14 -19.31 -1.40
N ARG A 251 -33.53 -20.43 -1.80
CA ARG A 251 -32.25 -20.40 -2.52
C ARG A 251 -32.33 -19.66 -3.86
N THR A 252 -33.52 -19.63 -4.48
CA THR A 252 -33.84 -18.91 -5.72
C THR A 252 -33.72 -17.39 -5.59
N ARG A 253 -33.97 -16.85 -4.39
CA ARG A 253 -33.85 -15.41 -4.10
C ARG A 253 -32.42 -14.98 -3.77
N VAL A 254 -31.51 -15.94 -3.57
CA VAL A 254 -30.12 -15.67 -3.19
C VAL A 254 -29.25 -15.66 -4.44
N ALA A 255 -28.80 -14.48 -4.85
CA ALA A 255 -27.87 -14.32 -5.96
C ALA A 255 -26.46 -14.77 -5.56
N ARG A 256 -25.93 -14.22 -4.47
CA ARG A 256 -24.59 -14.54 -3.95
C ARG A 256 -24.58 -14.58 -2.45
N LEU A 257 -23.62 -15.32 -1.91
CA LEU A 257 -23.47 -15.52 -0.48
C LEU A 257 -21.98 -15.47 -0.17
N HIS A 258 -21.53 -14.35 0.40
CA HIS A 258 -20.13 -14.07 0.68
C HIS A 258 -19.83 -14.16 2.18
N ARG A 259 -18.62 -14.60 2.52
CA ARG A 259 -18.20 -14.77 3.91
C ARG A 259 -17.64 -13.46 4.46
N ILE A 260 -18.09 -13.07 5.66
CA ILE A 260 -17.48 -11.97 6.41
C ILE A 260 -16.32 -12.53 7.22
N MET A 261 -15.15 -11.90 7.07
CA MET A 261 -13.93 -12.32 7.74
C MET A 261 -13.99 -11.95 9.23
N PRO A 262 -13.84 -12.91 10.16
CA PRO A 262 -13.70 -12.59 11.57
C PRO A 262 -12.35 -11.89 11.82
N GLN A 263 -12.25 -11.12 12.91
CA GLN A 263 -10.99 -10.47 13.31
C GLN A 263 -9.83 -11.48 13.45
N THR A 264 -10.12 -12.71 13.86
CA THR A 264 -9.13 -13.80 13.95
C THR A 264 -8.43 -14.06 12.61
N ASP A 265 -9.17 -14.06 11.50
CA ASP A 265 -8.61 -14.26 10.15
C ASP A 265 -7.71 -13.09 9.74
N LEU A 266 -7.88 -11.91 10.34
CA LEU A 266 -7.04 -10.73 10.08
C LEU A 266 -5.75 -10.73 10.89
N LEU A 267 -5.73 -11.43 12.02
CA LEU A 267 -4.57 -11.51 12.92
C LEU A 267 -3.66 -12.70 12.63
N PHE A 268 -4.23 -13.82 12.18
CA PHE A 268 -3.51 -15.09 11.97
C PHE A 268 -3.53 -15.60 10.53
N GLY A 269 -4.08 -14.81 9.60
CA GLY A 269 -4.24 -15.15 8.19
C GLY A 269 -2.99 -15.02 7.33
#